data_AF-A0A920GYN0-F1
#
_entry.id   AF-A0A920GYN0-F1
#
_cell.length_a   1.000
_cell.length_b   1.000
_cell.length_c   1.000
_cell.angle_alpha   90.00
_cell.angle_beta   90.00
_cell.angle_gamma   90.00
#
_symmetry.space_group_name_H-M   'P 1'
#
loop_
_entity.id
_entity.type
_entity.pdbx_description
1 polymer ?
#
loop_
_entity_poly.entity_id
_entity_poly.type
_entity_poly.pdbx_seq_one_letter_code
_entity_poly.pdbx_strand_id
1 'polypeptide(L)' 'MVCLNTGDVIEFTDDIIEERQKKLAQERGYEIIDHSMVLYVKPLQDK' A
#
# COMPACT_ATOMS: atom_id res chain seq x y z
N MET A 1 5.92 1.33 -3.08
CA MET A 1 6.44 2.48 -2.33
C MET A 1 7.26 3.36 -3.25
N VAL A 2 7.16 4.68 -3.14
CA VAL A 2 7.90 5.65 -3.94
C VAL A 2 8.73 6.52 -3.01
N CYS A 3 10.05 6.48 -3.16
CA CYS A 3 10.96 7.31 -2.37
C CYS A 3 11.00 8.73 -2.95
N LEU A 4 10.59 9.72 -2.17
CA LEU A 4 10.55 11.11 -2.65
C LEU A 4 11.94 11.74 -2.80
N ASN A 5 12.96 11.21 -2.13
CA ASN A 5 14.31 11.75 -2.19
C ASN A 5 15.10 11.18 -3.39
N THR A 6 14.91 9.90 -3.71
CA THR A 6 15.71 9.20 -4.73
C THR A 6 14.94 8.91 -6.01
N GLY A 7 13.60 8.93 -5.96
CA GLY A 7 12.74 8.48 -7.07
C GLY A 7 12.58 6.96 -7.15
N ASP A 8 13.20 6.20 -6.25
CA ASP A 8 13.14 4.74 -6.27
C ASP A 8 11.70 4.24 -6.09
N VAL A 9 11.33 3.25 -6.90
CA VAL A 9 10.05 2.54 -6.81
C VAL A 9 10.31 1.13 -6.29
N ILE A 10 9.64 0.79 -5.20
CA ILE A 10 9.77 -0.50 -4.51
C ILE A 10 8.39 -1.15 -4.51
N GLU A 11 8.24 -2.26 -5.22
CA GLU A 11 7.01 -3.06 -5.19
C GLU A 11 6.87 -3.78 -3.85
N PHE A 12 5.66 -3.90 -3.35
CA PHE A 12 5.38 -4.65 -2.12
C PHE A 12 4.00 -5.28 -2.17
N THR A 13 3.84 -6.36 -1.42
CA THR A 13 2.58 -7.01 -1.11
C THR A 13 2.63 -7.43 0.34
N ASP A 14 1.54 -7.23 1.07
CA ASP A 14 1.45 -7.54 2.49
C ASP A 14 0.10 -8.18 2.79
N ASP A 15 0.10 -9.43 3.26
CA ASP A 15 -1.12 -10.22 3.44
C ASP A 15 -2.08 -9.60 4.47
N ILE A 16 -1.53 -8.93 5.50
CA ILE A 16 -2.34 -8.32 6.56
C ILE A 16 -3.10 -7.12 6.00
N ILE A 17 -2.46 -6.32 5.15
CA ILE A 17 -3.10 -5.20 4.46
C ILE A 17 -4.22 -5.71 3.55
N GLU A 18 -3.95 -6.72 2.73
CA GLU A 18 -4.93 -7.30 1.79
C GLU A 18 -6.15 -7.88 2.51
N GLU A 19 -5.94 -8.65 3.58
CA GLU A 19 -7.02 -9.19 4.41
C GLU A 19 -7.87 -8.09 5.03
N ARG A 20 -7.23 -7.02 5.54
CA ARG A 20 -7.96 -5.92 6.18
C ARG A 20 -8.82 -5.15 5.18
N GLN A 21 -8.30 -4.89 3.97
CA GLN A 21 -9.05 -4.22 2.91
C GLN A 21 -10.30 -5.02 2.52
N LYS A 22 -10.14 -6.34 2.26
CA LYS A 22 -11.25 -7.25 1.94
C LYS A 22 -12.32 -7.24 3.03
N LYS A 23 -11.90 -7.39 4.30
CA LYS A 23 -12.82 -7.38 5.43
C LYS A 23 -13.61 -6.07 5.53
N LEU A 24 -12.94 -4.93 5.33
CA LEU A 24 -13.59 -3.61 5.41
C LEU A 24 -14.61 -3.39 4.28
N ALA A 25 -14.31 -3.87 3.08
CA ALA A 25 -15.26 -3.85 1.97
C ALA A 25 -16.49 -4.70 2.28
N GLN A 26 -16.29 -5.93 2.76
CA GLN A 26 -17.36 -6.85 3.15
C GLN A 26 -18.24 -6.28 4.27
N GLU A 27 -17.63 -5.69 5.30
CA GLU A 27 -18.35 -5.02 6.42
C GLU A 27 -19.29 -3.91 5.92
N ARG A 28 -19.01 -3.32 4.76
CA ARG A 28 -19.82 -2.27 4.13
C ARG A 28 -20.70 -2.78 2.99
N GLY A 29 -20.72 -4.09 2.74
CA GLY A 29 -21.52 -4.71 1.68
C GLY A 29 -20.94 -4.58 0.28
N TYR A 30 -19.61 -4.44 0.15
CA TYR A 30 -18.91 -4.33 -1.14
C TYR A 30 -17.89 -5.46 -1.36
N GLU A 31 -17.58 -5.73 -2.62
CA GLU A 31 -16.47 -6.56 -3.08
C GLU A 31 -15.41 -5.67 -3.74
N ILE A 32 -14.13 -5.93 -3.46
CA ILE A 32 -13.02 -5.23 -4.13
C ILE A 32 -12.80 -5.87 -5.49
N ILE A 33 -13.07 -5.12 -6.56
CA ILE A 33 -12.79 -5.53 -7.95
C ILE A 33 -11.37 -5.12 -8.36
N ASP A 34 -10.91 -3.97 -7.89
CA ASP A 34 -9.57 -3.45 -8.11
C ASP A 34 -9.20 -2.46 -6.98
N HIS A 35 -7.91 -2.27 -6.74
CA HIS A 35 -7.43 -1.24 -5.82
C HIS A 35 -5.99 -0.81 -6.19
N SER A 36 -5.63 0.41 -5.82
CA SER A 36 -4.26 0.93 -5.96
C SER A 36 -3.79 1.50 -4.62
N MET A 37 -2.63 1.03 -4.15
CA MET A 37 -2.00 1.52 -2.93
C MET A 37 -0.59 2.01 -3.22
N VAL A 38 -0.33 3.27 -2.87
CA VAL A 38 1.00 3.88 -3.01
C VAL A 38 1.42 4.47 -1.67
N LEU A 39 2.57 4.02 -1.17
CA LEU A 39 3.23 4.62 -0.02
C LEU A 39 4.34 5.55 -0.48
N TYR A 40 4.25 6.83 -0.13
CA TYR A 40 5.32 7.79 -0.33
C TYR A 40 6.25 7.76 0.89
N VAL A 41 7.53 7.47 0.67
CA VAL A 41 8.51 7.22 1.73
C VAL A 41 9.74 8.11 1.57
N LYS A 42 10.52 8.21 2.65
CA LYS A 42 11.87 8.77 2.63
C LYS A 42 12.80 7.85 3.42
N PRO A 43 14.12 7.83 3.14
CA PRO A 43 15.08 7.12 3.96
C PRO A 43 15.00 7.59 5.42
N LEU A 44 15.20 6.67 6.37
CA LEU A 44 15.23 7.01 7.80
C LEU A 44 16.49 7.78 8.20
N GLN A 45 17.54 7.68 7.39
CA GLN A 45 18.80 8.41 7.54
C GLN A 45 19.18 8.98 6.19
N ASP A 46 19.63 10.23 6.18
CA ASP A 46 20.17 10.86 4.97
C ASP A 46 21.47 10.12 4.58
N LYS A 47 21.53 9.65 3.33
CA LYS A 47 22.73 9.02 2.75
C LYS A 47 23.77 10.07 2.40
#